data_AF-A0A2V7Y5Q5-F1
#
_entry.id   AF-A0A2V7Y5Q5-F1
#
_cell.length_a   1.000
_cell.length_b   1.000
_cell.length_c   1.000
_cell.angle_alpha   90.00
_cell.angle_beta   90.00
_cell.angle_gamma   90.00
#
_symmetry.space_group_name_H-M   'P 1'
#
loop_
_entity.id
_entity.type
_entity.pdbx_description
1 polymer ?
#
loop_
_entity_poly.entity_id
_entity_poly.type
_entity_poly.pdbx_seq_one_letter_code
_entity_poly.pdbx_strand_id
1 'polypeptide(L)'
;MDHPSEETLKRFATGTASREESRAVVAHLLKGCSACARKLRELMEPEAVSRTSYEAPLDSFDQGLIERLESSVTPLQTLRTVLGRPPDTLAERPRKKR
;
A
#
# COMPACT_ATOMS: atom_id res chain seq x y z
N MET A 1 -40.38 -8.17 -5.14
CA MET A 1 -39.03 -8.76 -4.97
C MET A 1 -38.47 -8.19 -3.69
N ASP A 2 -38.16 -9.03 -2.72
CA ASP A 2 -37.56 -8.58 -1.46
C ASP A 2 -36.12 -8.11 -1.70
N HIS A 3 -35.82 -6.90 -1.22
CA HIS A 3 -34.48 -6.33 -1.28
C HIS A 3 -33.65 -6.85 -0.09
N PRO A 4 -32.33 -7.05 -0.25
CA PRO A 4 -31.44 -7.26 0.88
C PRO A 4 -31.57 -6.11 1.88
N SER A 5 -31.50 -6.42 3.18
CA SER A 5 -31.54 -5.40 4.22
C SER A 5 -30.36 -4.44 4.06
N GLU A 6 -30.53 -3.23 4.58
CA GLU A 6 -29.46 -2.22 4.55
C GLU A 6 -28.21 -2.67 5.32
N GLU A 7 -28.38 -3.33 6.45
CA GLU A 7 -27.26 -3.86 7.25
C GLU A 7 -26.46 -4.91 6.48
N THR A 8 -27.14 -5.77 5.71
CA THR A 8 -26.48 -6.75 4.85
C THR A 8 -25.71 -6.05 3.73
N LEU A 9 -26.26 -4.99 3.13
CA LEU A 9 -25.54 -4.19 2.12
C LEU A 9 -24.31 -3.49 2.71
N LYS A 10 -24.39 -2.95 3.94
CA LYS A 10 -23.25 -2.34 4.65
C LYS A 10 -22.15 -3.35 4.93
N ARG A 11 -22.50 -4.52 5.46
CA ARG A 11 -21.53 -5.60 5.70
C ARG A 11 -20.92 -6.12 4.40
N PHE A 12 -21.70 -6.17 3.33
CA PHE A 12 -21.18 -6.53 2.01
C PHE A 12 -20.19 -5.48 1.49
N ALA A 13 -20.52 -4.19 1.60
CA ALA A 13 -19.64 -3.08 1.19
C ALA A 13 -18.31 -3.06 1.96
N THR A 14 -18.33 -3.37 3.26
CA THR A 14 -17.12 -3.41 4.11
C THR A 14 -16.40 -4.76 4.10
N GLY A 15 -16.88 -5.75 3.33
CA GLY A 15 -16.27 -7.07 3.24
C GLY A 15 -16.45 -7.96 4.48
N THR A 16 -17.38 -7.63 5.38
CA THR A 16 -17.67 -8.35 6.63
C THR A 16 -18.94 -9.21 6.56
N ALA A 17 -19.64 -9.23 5.42
CA ALA A 17 -20.80 -10.09 5.22
C ALA A 17 -20.42 -11.58 5.23
N SER A 18 -21.33 -12.42 5.73
CA SER A 18 -21.17 -13.86 5.62
C SER A 18 -21.19 -14.32 4.15
N ARG A 19 -20.77 -15.56 3.90
CA ARG A 19 -20.80 -16.13 2.54
C ARG A 19 -22.22 -16.23 1.98
N GLU A 20 -23.20 -16.54 2.82
CA GLU A 20 -24.61 -16.67 2.42
C GLU A 20 -25.20 -15.31 2.06
N GLU A 21 -24.92 -14.31 2.89
CA GLU A 21 -25.33 -12.93 2.65
C GLU A 21 -24.72 -12.37 1.38
N SER A 22 -23.42 -12.61 1.17
CA SER A 22 -22.72 -12.19 -0.04
C SER A 22 -23.31 -12.82 -1.29
N ARG A 23 -23.65 -14.12 -1.24
CA ARG A 23 -24.32 -14.80 -2.35
C ARG A 23 -25.71 -14.22 -2.63
N ALA A 24 -26.48 -13.91 -1.60
CA ALA A 24 -27.81 -13.31 -1.75
C ALA A 24 -27.73 -11.91 -2.39
N VAL A 25 -26.80 -11.06 -1.94
CA VAL A 25 -26.58 -9.72 -2.51
C VAL A 25 -26.14 -9.82 -3.97
N VAL A 26 -25.15 -10.68 -4.29
CA VAL A 26 -24.68 -10.88 -5.66
C VAL A 26 -25.79 -11.40 -6.56
N ALA A 27 -26.56 -12.40 -6.13
CA ALA A 27 -27.69 -12.93 -6.89
C ALA A 27 -28.75 -11.84 -7.16
N HIS A 28 -28.98 -10.94 -6.20
CA HIS A 28 -29.90 -9.81 -6.35
C HIS A 28 -29.38 -8.76 -7.34
N LEU A 29 -28.08 -8.49 -7.34
CA LEU A 29 -27.44 -7.56 -8.29
C LEU A 29 -27.41 -8.13 -9.71
N LEU A 30 -27.16 -9.43 -9.86
CA LEU A 30 -27.19 -10.12 -11.17
C LEU A 30 -28.58 -10.12 -11.81
N LYS A 31 -29.65 -10.00 -11.01
CA LYS A 31 -31.02 -9.79 -11.51
C LYS A 31 -31.25 -8.36 -12.04
N GLY A 32 -30.28 -7.45 -11.91
CA GLY A 32 -30.35 -6.10 -12.46
C GLY A 32 -31.03 -5.07 -11.54
N CYS A 33 -31.06 -5.29 -10.22
CA CYS A 33 -31.70 -4.34 -9.30
C CYS A 33 -30.90 -3.03 -9.17
N SER A 34 -31.33 -1.98 -9.88
CA SER A 34 -30.69 -0.66 -9.89
C SER A 34 -30.67 0.05 -8.53
N ALA A 35 -31.71 -0.12 -7.71
CA ALA A 35 -31.79 0.50 -6.38
C ALA A 35 -30.67 0.01 -5.44
N CYS A 36 -30.47 -1.32 -5.36
CA CYS A 36 -29.37 -1.91 -4.59
C CYS A 36 -28.00 -1.59 -5.18
N ALA A 37 -27.87 -1.53 -6.51
CA ALA A 37 -26.61 -1.13 -7.14
C ALA A 37 -26.23 0.34 -6.87
N ARG A 38 -27.22 1.24 -6.79
CA ARG A 38 -26.99 2.64 -6.39
C ARG A 38 -26.56 2.73 -4.93
N LYS A 39 -27.33 2.11 -4.03
CA LYS A 39 -27.04 2.12 -2.59
C LYS A 39 -25.68 1.51 -2.28
N LEU A 40 -25.30 0.44 -2.99
CA LEU A 40 -23.98 -0.16 -2.80
C LEU A 40 -22.85 0.75 -3.26
N ARG A 41 -23.03 1.51 -4.36
CA ARG A 41 -22.04 2.51 -4.78
C ARG A 41 -21.86 3.60 -3.75
N GLU A 42 -22.96 4.13 -3.19
CA GLU A 42 -22.91 5.13 -2.11
C GLU A 42 -22.18 4.59 -0.87
N LEU A 43 -22.40 3.33 -0.51
CA LEU A 43 -21.72 2.69 0.63
C LEU A 43 -20.23 2.38 0.39
N MET A 44 -19.82 2.23 -0.88
CA MET A 44 -18.44 1.95 -1.27
C MET A 44 -17.66 3.22 -1.60
N GLU A 45 -18.32 4.36 -1.73
CA GLU A 45 -17.68 5.63 -1.99
C GLU A 45 -16.81 6.00 -0.78
N PRO A 46 -15.48 6.07 -0.95
CA PRO A 46 -14.60 6.41 0.16
C PRO A 46 -14.90 7.83 0.62
N GLU A 47 -14.90 8.06 1.93
CA GLU A 47 -14.94 9.42 2.46
C GLU A 47 -13.80 10.24 1.84
N ALA A 48 -14.10 11.49 1.48
CA ALA A 48 -13.12 12.39 0.91
C ALA A 48 -12.01 12.64 1.94
N VAL A 49 -10.88 11.95 1.75
CA VAL A 49 -9.72 12.09 2.63
C VAL A 49 -9.03 13.41 2.30
N SER A 50 -8.77 14.26 3.31
CA SER A 50 -8.05 15.52 3.11
C SER A 50 -6.63 15.24 2.64
N ARG A 51 -6.07 16.09 1.75
CA ARG A 51 -4.68 15.92 1.28
C ARG A 51 -3.67 15.92 2.44
N THR A 52 -4.00 16.62 3.51
CA THR A 52 -3.19 16.78 4.73
C THR A 52 -3.19 15.55 5.64
N SER A 53 -4.08 14.57 5.44
CA SER A 53 -4.16 13.39 6.33
C SER A 53 -2.94 12.47 6.24
N TYR A 54 -2.21 12.54 5.12
CA TYR A 54 -1.02 11.72 4.87
C TYR A 54 0.29 12.49 5.06
N GLU A 55 0.26 13.82 5.15
CA GLU A 55 1.48 14.64 5.29
C GLU A 55 2.24 14.30 6.57
N ALA A 56 1.58 14.35 7.73
CA ALA A 56 2.25 14.09 9.00
C ALA A 56 2.87 12.67 9.14
N PRO A 57 2.20 11.57 8.73
CA PRO A 57 2.84 10.26 8.69
C PRO A 57 4.03 10.18 7.71
N LEU A 58 3.91 10.78 6.51
CA LEU A 58 4.97 10.76 5.50
C LEU A 58 6.19 11.56 5.96
N ASP A 59 5.99 12.74 6.55
CA ASP A 59 7.06 13.58 7.09
C ASP A 59 7.87 12.85 8.17
N SER A 60 7.20 12.05 9.01
CA SER A 60 7.86 11.26 10.06
C SER A 60 8.74 10.13 9.51
N PHE A 61 8.35 9.55 8.37
CA PHE A 61 9.11 8.52 7.68
C PHE A 61 10.37 9.09 7.02
N ASP A 62 10.25 10.25 6.39
CA ASP A 62 11.36 10.91 5.70
C ASP A 62 12.48 11.27 6.68
N GLN A 63 12.13 11.78 7.86
CA GLN A 63 13.13 12.19 8.85
C GLN A 63 13.97 11.00 9.37
N GLY A 64 13.33 9.88 9.69
CA GLY A 64 14.03 8.67 10.15
C GLY A 64 14.86 7.98 9.06
N LEU A 65 14.46 8.11 7.79
CA LEU A 65 15.23 7.58 6.66
C LEU A 65 16.49 8.43 6.39
N ILE A 66 16.35 9.77 6.43
CA ILE A 66 17.47 10.70 6.24
C ILE A 66 18.53 10.50 7.32
N GLU A 67 18.17 10.43 8.60
CA GLU A 67 19.13 10.19 9.68
C GLU A 67 19.90 8.86 9.53
N ARG A 68 19.21 7.81 9.06
CA ARG A 68 19.85 6.50 8.80
C ARG A 68 20.78 6.55 7.60
N LEU A 69 20.41 7.28 6.55
CA LEU A 69 21.28 7.49 5.39
C LEU A 69 22.51 8.30 5.78
N GLU A 70 22.36 9.40 6.49
CA GLU A 70 23.47 10.26 6.95
C GLU A 70 24.42 9.50 7.87
N SER A 71 23.91 8.69 8.80
CA SER A 71 24.75 7.85 9.68
C SER A 71 25.42 6.67 8.96
N SER A 72 24.91 6.26 7.80
CA SER A 72 25.48 5.16 7.02
C SER A 72 26.62 5.58 6.08
N VAL A 73 26.79 6.89 5.83
CA VAL A 73 27.84 7.39 4.95
C VAL A 73 29.06 7.80 5.79
N THR A 74 30.12 7.00 5.69
CA THR A 74 31.40 7.36 6.33
C THR A 74 32.08 8.52 5.58
N PRO A 75 32.84 9.39 6.26
CA PRO A 75 33.59 10.47 5.62
C PRO A 75 34.53 9.97 4.50
N LEU A 76 35.07 8.75 4.64
CA LEU A 76 35.87 8.09 3.62
C LEU A 76 35.09 7.69 2.38
N GLN A 77 33.81 7.31 2.51
CA GLN A 77 32.93 7.05 1.36
C GLN A 77 32.62 8.35 0.63
N THR A 78 32.25 9.42 1.33
CA THR A 78 31.98 10.75 0.73
C THR A 78 33.20 11.27 -0.03
N LEU A 79 34.39 11.19 0.57
CA LEU A 79 35.64 11.59 -0.09
C LEU A 79 35.97 10.72 -1.31
N ARG A 80 35.65 9.42 -1.29
CA ARG A 80 35.81 8.52 -2.45
C ARG A 80 34.90 8.91 -3.62
N THR A 81 33.65 9.27 -3.35
CA THR A 81 32.68 9.66 -4.37
C THR A 81 33.03 11.01 -4.99
N VAL A 82 33.46 11.99 -4.18
CA VAL A 82 33.82 13.35 -4.63
C VAL A 82 35.14 13.39 -5.40
N LEU A 83 36.13 12.57 -5.01
CA LEU A 83 37.45 12.51 -5.67
C LEU A 83 37.48 11.54 -6.87
N GLY A 84 36.35 10.95 -7.26
CA GLY A 84 36.20 10.20 -8.52
C GLY A 84 37.07 8.94 -8.66
N ARG A 85 37.56 8.34 -7.56
CA ARG A 85 38.38 7.14 -7.66
C ARG A 85 37.48 5.89 -7.77
N PRO A 86 37.49 5.15 -8.89
CA PRO A 86 36.70 3.93 -9.01
C PRO A 86 37.19 2.89 -7.98
N PRO A 87 36.31 1.98 -7.51
CA PRO A 87 36.73 0.92 -6.62
C PRO A 87 37.78 0.06 -7.33
N ASP A 88 38.95 -0.07 -6.69
CA ASP A 88 39.98 -1.01 -7.10
C ASP A 88 39.31 -2.38 -7.32
N THR A 89 39.38 -2.85 -8.57
CA THR A 89 39.04 -4.22 -8.94
C THR A 89 39.74 -5.16 -7.96
N LEU A 90 38.94 -5.91 -7.20
CA LEU A 90 39.38 -6.94 -6.27
C LEU A 90 40.48 -7.77 -6.93
N ALA A 91 41.70 -7.63 -6.41
CA ALA A 91 42.82 -8.47 -6.74
C ALA A 91 42.40 -9.95 -6.66
N GLU A 92 42.48 -10.63 -7.81
CA GLU A 92 42.31 -12.07 -7.92
C GLU A 92 43.25 -12.75 -6.90
N ARG A 93 42.66 -13.47 -5.95
CA ARG A 93 43.43 -14.38 -5.08
C ARG A 93 44.05 -15.47 -5.96
N PRO A 94 45.36 -15.75 -5.88
CA PRO A 94 45.94 -16.84 -6.63
C PRO A 94 45.39 -18.18 -6.11
N ARG A 95 44.76 -18.95 -7.01
CA ARG A 95 44.37 -20.34 -6.76
C ARG A 95 45.64 -21.16 -6.49
N LYS A 96 45.86 -21.59 -5.25
CA LYS A 96 46.85 -22.63 -4.93
C LYS A 96 46.44 -23.91 -5.68
N LYS A 97 47.24 -24.32 -6.67
CA LYS A 97 47.16 -25.65 -7.26
C LYS A 97 47.64 -26.68 -6.21
N ARG A 98 46.90 -27.78 -6.14
CA ARG A 98 47.25 -29.00 -5.39
C ARG A 98 48.59 -29.57 -5.83
#